data_AF-A0A6A6ADZ8-F1
#
_entry.id   AF-A0A6A6ADZ8-F1
#
_cell.length_a   1.000
_cell.length_b   1.000
_cell.length_c   1.000
_cell.angle_alpha   90.00
_cell.angle_beta   90.00
_cell.angle_gamma   90.00
#
_symmetry.space_group_name_H-M   'P 1'
#
loop_
_entity.id
_entity.type
_entity.pdbx_description
1 polymer ?
#
loop_
_entity_poly.entity_id
_entity_poly.type
_entity_poly.pdbx_seq_one_letter_code
_entity_poly.pdbx_strand_id
1 'polypeptide(L)'
;MPNQDHILILGRDEVTQPLLLTDIPQSSFLLVQLSNLPPRDRYIRLPALTTNMVAAYCELPSVDVLVRERDWMHIVNLAITAEILQDPVVETTAITALKRKARAEKACTCEQAVHDHIRDFTRNTGGGVRIVQIMEEIWRNEKRSFISTTKERREEWKA
;
A
#
# COMPACT_ATOMS: atom_id res chain seq x y z
N MET A 1 19.76 -9.35 -28.75
CA MET A 1 19.48 -8.11 -27.99
C MET A 1 19.74 -8.42 -26.53
N PRO A 2 20.43 -7.56 -25.75
CA PRO A 2 20.59 -7.81 -24.33
C PRO A 2 19.22 -7.72 -23.64
N ASN A 3 18.88 -8.70 -22.81
CA ASN A 3 17.65 -8.70 -22.02
C ASN A 3 17.56 -7.40 -21.20
N GLN A 4 16.46 -6.69 -21.37
CA GLN A 4 16.16 -5.41 -20.73
C GLN A 4 15.31 -5.59 -19.46
N ASP A 5 15.34 -6.77 -18.89
CA ASP A 5 14.42 -7.16 -17.83
C ASP A 5 15.12 -7.13 -16.47
N HIS A 6 14.32 -6.89 -15.44
CA HIS A 6 14.66 -7.08 -14.04
C HIS A 6 14.03 -8.36 -13.54
N ILE A 7 14.74 -9.09 -12.69
CA ILE A 7 14.16 -10.26 -12.02
C ILE A 7 13.95 -9.90 -10.56
N LEU A 8 12.69 -9.76 -10.17
CA LEU A 8 12.30 -9.73 -8.77
C LEU A 8 12.07 -11.16 -8.28
N ILE A 9 12.67 -11.52 -7.16
CA ILE A 9 12.40 -12.79 -6.48
C ILE A 9 11.50 -12.49 -5.29
N LEU A 10 10.25 -12.94 -5.37
CA LEU A 10 9.18 -12.62 -4.44
C LEU A 10 8.96 -13.72 -3.40
N GLY A 11 8.58 -13.32 -2.20
CA GLY A 11 8.15 -14.22 -1.13
C GLY A 11 9.20 -15.20 -0.59
N ARG A 12 8.73 -16.13 0.25
CA ARG A 12 9.54 -17.26 0.76
C ARG A 12 9.71 -18.37 -0.29
N ASP A 13 8.74 -18.52 -1.18
CA ASP A 13 8.72 -19.59 -2.20
C ASP A 13 9.50 -19.22 -3.47
N GLU A 14 10.27 -18.13 -3.43
CA GLU A 14 11.19 -17.67 -4.49
C GLU A 14 10.53 -17.57 -5.86
N VAL A 15 9.31 -17.01 -5.90
CA VAL A 15 8.59 -16.80 -7.16
C VAL A 15 9.29 -15.69 -7.94
N THR A 16 9.85 -16.05 -9.10
CA THR A 16 10.48 -15.09 -10.00
C THR A 16 9.42 -14.32 -10.79
N GLN A 17 9.42 -13.00 -10.64
CA GLN A 17 8.59 -12.08 -11.41
C GLN A 17 9.49 -11.20 -12.27
N PRO A 18 9.48 -11.39 -13.62
CA PRO A 18 10.17 -10.47 -14.50
C PRO A 18 9.42 -9.12 -14.54
N LEU A 19 10.19 -8.04 -14.56
CA LEU A 19 9.70 -6.67 -14.70
C LEU A 19 10.45 -6.01 -15.85
N LEU A 20 9.73 -5.46 -16.83
CA LEU A 20 10.35 -4.76 -17.94
C LEU A 20 10.85 -3.40 -17.47
N LEU A 21 11.97 -2.93 -18.01
CA LEU A 21 12.48 -1.57 -17.75
C LEU A 21 11.45 -0.47 -18.03
N THR A 22 10.56 -0.69 -19.00
CA THR A 22 9.49 0.24 -19.37
C THR A 22 8.39 0.35 -18.33
N ASP A 23 8.24 -0.69 -17.50
CA ASP A 23 7.17 -0.79 -16.51
C ASP A 23 7.63 -0.26 -15.15
N ILE A 24 8.91 0.12 -15.03
CA ILE A 24 9.47 0.70 -13.81
C ILE A 24 9.10 2.17 -13.73
N PRO A 25 8.41 2.58 -12.65
CA PRO A 25 8.20 4.00 -12.39
C PRO A 25 9.56 4.65 -12.12
N GLN A 26 9.87 5.74 -12.82
CA GLN A 26 11.11 6.50 -12.60
C GLN A 26 11.22 7.06 -11.17
N SER A 27 10.11 7.10 -10.45
CA SER A 27 10.04 7.47 -9.04
C SER A 27 10.57 6.40 -8.08
N SER A 28 10.70 5.14 -8.52
CA SER A 28 11.27 4.08 -7.68
C SER A 28 12.78 4.19 -7.59
N PHE A 29 13.28 4.62 -6.44
CA PHE A 29 14.73 4.70 -6.24
C PHE A 29 15.39 3.32 -6.35
N LEU A 30 14.81 2.29 -5.74
CA LEU A 30 15.39 0.95 -5.73
C LEU A 30 15.48 0.34 -7.13
N LEU A 31 14.39 0.42 -7.91
CA LEU A 31 14.33 -0.17 -9.24
C LEU A 31 15.19 0.63 -10.24
N VAL A 32 15.23 1.96 -10.11
CA VAL A 32 16.16 2.80 -10.88
C VAL A 32 17.61 2.46 -10.57
N GLN A 33 17.98 2.27 -9.30
CA GLN A 33 19.34 1.83 -8.96
C GLN A 33 19.67 0.46 -9.56
N LEU A 34 18.73 -0.49 -9.49
CA LEU A 34 18.88 -1.81 -10.10
C LEU A 34 19.08 -1.71 -11.62
N SER A 35 18.44 -0.74 -12.30
CA SER A 35 18.58 -0.52 -13.76
C SER A 35 19.97 -0.09 -14.19
N ASN A 36 20.69 0.59 -13.31
CA ASN A 36 22.04 1.06 -13.57
C ASN A 36 23.10 -0.04 -13.45
N LEU A 37 22.73 -1.21 -12.90
CA LEU A 37 23.62 -2.35 -12.80
C LEU A 37 23.74 -3.10 -14.15
N PRO A 38 24.87 -3.80 -14.38
CA PRO A 38 25.01 -4.70 -15.52
C PRO A 38 23.89 -5.75 -15.55
N PRO A 39 23.42 -6.21 -16.73
CA PRO A 39 22.27 -7.13 -16.82
C PRO A 39 22.34 -8.39 -15.94
N ARG A 40 23.53 -8.96 -15.77
CA ARG A 40 23.78 -10.13 -14.90
C ARG A 40 23.54 -9.88 -13.41
N ASP A 41 23.55 -8.61 -13.00
CA ASP A 41 23.44 -8.15 -11.62
C ASP A 41 22.06 -7.53 -11.33
N ARG A 42 21.12 -7.56 -12.31
CA ARG A 42 19.76 -6.98 -12.19
C ARG A 42 18.75 -7.92 -11.54
N TYR A 43 19.12 -8.49 -10.40
CA TYR A 43 18.24 -9.34 -9.62
C TYR A 43 18.18 -8.85 -8.17
N ILE A 44 17.01 -8.93 -7.56
CA ILE A 44 16.84 -8.59 -6.15
C ILE A 44 15.77 -9.50 -5.52
N ARG A 45 16.01 -9.87 -4.26
CA ARG A 45 15.07 -10.67 -3.47
C ARG A 45 14.28 -9.77 -2.53
N LEU A 46 12.96 -9.79 -2.67
CA LEU A 46 12.01 -8.99 -1.90
C LEU A 46 10.97 -9.92 -1.25
N PRO A 47 11.33 -10.61 -0.15
CA PRO A 47 10.48 -11.64 0.46
C PRO A 47 9.20 -11.07 1.09
N ALA A 48 9.15 -9.75 1.29
CA ALA A 48 7.98 -9.05 1.81
C ALA A 48 6.94 -8.71 0.74
N LEU A 49 7.28 -8.85 -0.55
CA LEU A 49 6.37 -8.60 -1.66
C LEU A 49 5.77 -9.89 -2.18
N THR A 50 4.49 -9.82 -2.54
CA THR A 50 3.76 -10.86 -3.25
C THR A 50 3.54 -10.45 -4.71
N THR A 51 3.18 -11.39 -5.58
CA THR A 51 2.86 -11.09 -6.98
C THR A 51 1.74 -10.06 -7.12
N ASN A 52 0.71 -10.14 -6.27
CA ASN A 52 -0.41 -9.20 -6.31
C ASN A 52 0.01 -7.78 -5.92
N MET A 53 0.94 -7.66 -4.97
CA MET A 53 1.51 -6.37 -4.55
C MET A 53 2.29 -5.71 -5.69
N VAL A 54 3.10 -6.49 -6.40
CA VAL A 54 3.86 -6.00 -7.57
C VAL A 54 2.92 -5.64 -8.72
N ALA A 55 1.91 -6.47 -9.01
CA ALA A 55 0.93 -6.18 -10.04
C ALA A 55 0.17 -4.86 -9.77
N ALA A 56 -0.30 -4.67 -8.54
CA ALA A 56 -0.97 -3.43 -8.13
C ALA A 56 -0.04 -2.20 -8.26
N TYR A 57 1.26 -2.38 -8.01
CA TYR A 57 2.25 -1.33 -8.19
C TYR A 57 2.48 -0.98 -9.66
N CYS A 58 2.55 -1.97 -10.56
CA CYS A 58 2.70 -1.74 -12.00
C CYS A 58 1.48 -1.05 -12.63
N GLU A 59 0.26 -1.26 -12.10
CA GLU A 59 -0.95 -0.61 -12.62
C GLU A 59 -0.99 0.91 -12.37
N LEU A 60 -0.25 1.41 -11.38
CA LEU A 60 -0.18 2.84 -10.99
C LEU A 60 -1.53 3.60 -11.06
N PRO A 61 -2.61 3.09 -10.45
CA PRO A 61 -3.91 3.74 -10.54
C PRO A 61 -3.88 5.14 -9.92
N SER A 62 -4.65 6.06 -10.50
CA SER A 62 -4.80 7.41 -9.94
C SER A 62 -5.45 7.36 -8.55
N VAL A 63 -5.25 8.41 -7.74
CA VAL A 63 -5.88 8.53 -6.42
C VAL A 63 -7.40 8.34 -6.50
N ASP A 64 -8.05 8.87 -7.53
CA ASP A 64 -9.51 8.76 -7.68
C ASP A 64 -9.96 7.33 -7.97
N VAL A 65 -9.22 6.58 -8.79
CA VAL A 65 -9.48 5.16 -9.07
C VAL A 65 -9.27 4.34 -7.79
N LEU A 66 -8.17 4.57 -7.07
CA LEU A 66 -7.90 3.90 -5.79
C LEU A 66 -9.04 4.10 -4.79
N VAL A 67 -9.51 5.34 -4.63
CA VAL A 67 -10.56 5.67 -3.67
C VAL A 67 -11.89 5.00 -4.03
N ARG A 68 -12.27 5.01 -5.32
CA ARG A 68 -13.59 4.58 -5.79
C ARG A 68 -13.71 3.07 -6.02
N GLU A 69 -12.67 2.44 -6.55
CA GLU A 69 -12.76 1.12 -7.15
C GLU A 69 -11.94 0.05 -6.42
N ARG A 70 -10.99 0.46 -5.57
CA ARG A 70 -10.13 -0.48 -4.84
C ARG A 70 -10.55 -0.62 -3.40
N ASP A 71 -10.33 -1.82 -2.86
CA ASP A 71 -10.53 -2.11 -1.44
C ASP A 71 -9.38 -1.55 -0.59
N TRP A 72 -9.57 -1.57 0.73
CA TRP A 72 -8.56 -1.10 1.68
C TRP A 72 -7.24 -1.88 1.56
N MET A 73 -7.33 -3.19 1.35
CA MET A 73 -6.16 -4.07 1.25
C MET A 73 -5.30 -3.72 0.05
N HIS A 74 -5.88 -3.43 -1.11
CA HIS A 74 -5.15 -3.00 -2.31
C HIS A 74 -4.38 -1.71 -2.06
N ILE A 75 -5.02 -0.70 -1.47
CA ILE A 75 -4.37 0.59 -1.25
C ILE A 75 -3.24 0.46 -0.23
N VAL A 76 -3.43 -0.36 0.81
CA VAL A 76 -2.39 -0.68 1.79
C VAL A 76 -1.24 -1.46 1.16
N ASN A 77 -1.52 -2.48 0.36
CA ASN A 77 -0.51 -3.23 -0.38
C ASN A 77 0.30 -2.32 -1.31
N LEU A 78 -0.36 -1.38 -1.98
CA LEU A 78 0.32 -0.40 -2.83
C LEU A 78 1.25 0.51 -2.00
N ALA A 79 0.79 0.98 -0.84
CA ALA A 79 1.61 1.79 0.06
C ALA A 79 2.84 1.03 0.57
N ILE A 80 2.65 -0.22 1.01
CA ILE A 80 3.75 -1.10 1.45
C ILE A 80 4.73 -1.37 0.31
N THR A 81 4.21 -1.64 -0.88
CA THR A 81 5.06 -1.92 -2.05
C THR A 81 5.89 -0.70 -2.43
N ALA A 82 5.29 0.48 -2.43
CA ALA A 82 5.99 1.72 -2.70
C ALA A 82 7.05 2.02 -1.63
N GLU A 83 6.79 1.74 -0.36
CA GLU A 83 7.79 1.88 0.72
C GLU A 83 8.99 0.95 0.47
N ILE A 84 8.76 -0.33 0.19
CA ILE A 84 9.82 -1.31 -0.07
C ILE A 84 10.64 -0.92 -1.31
N LEU A 85 9.98 -0.46 -2.36
CA LEU A 85 10.62 -0.04 -3.61
C LEU A 85 11.17 1.39 -3.55
N GLN A 86 11.08 2.05 -2.39
CA GLN A 86 11.54 3.42 -2.16
C GLN A 86 10.99 4.39 -3.21
N ASP A 87 9.68 4.31 -3.45
CA ASP A 87 8.94 5.16 -4.38
C ASP A 87 8.07 6.16 -3.61
N PRO A 88 8.58 7.38 -3.35
CA PRO A 88 7.85 8.38 -2.57
C PRO A 88 6.61 8.92 -3.28
N VAL A 89 6.54 8.84 -4.61
CA VAL A 89 5.42 9.34 -5.40
C VAL A 89 4.24 8.39 -5.27
N VAL A 90 4.48 7.09 -5.45
CA VAL A 90 3.44 6.07 -5.31
C VAL A 90 3.02 5.93 -3.85
N GLU A 91 3.97 6.01 -2.90
CA GLU A 91 3.65 5.98 -1.47
C GLU A 91 2.72 7.15 -1.09
N THR A 92 3.03 8.36 -1.55
CA THR A 92 2.19 9.55 -1.31
C THR A 92 0.80 9.40 -1.95
N THR A 93 0.74 8.82 -3.15
CA THR A 93 -0.51 8.54 -3.86
C THR A 93 -1.40 7.58 -3.07
N ALA A 94 -0.84 6.46 -2.61
CA ALA A 94 -1.54 5.46 -1.81
C ALA A 94 -2.00 6.02 -0.46
N ILE A 95 -1.12 6.75 0.25
CA ILE A 95 -1.46 7.42 1.51
C ILE A 95 -2.61 8.43 1.32
N THR A 96 -2.56 9.21 0.25
CA THR A 96 -3.62 10.18 -0.07
C THR A 96 -4.93 9.47 -0.36
N ALA A 97 -4.89 8.35 -1.09
CA ALA A 97 -6.06 7.52 -1.34
C ALA A 97 -6.65 6.94 -0.05
N LEU A 98 -5.85 6.41 0.88
CA LEU A 98 -6.33 5.93 2.19
C LEU A 98 -7.08 7.02 2.95
N LYS A 99 -6.49 8.21 3.05
CA LYS A 99 -7.12 9.35 3.75
C LYS A 99 -8.42 9.81 3.07
N ARG A 100 -8.46 9.83 1.74
CA ARG A 100 -9.67 10.21 0.99
C ARG A 100 -10.76 9.14 1.09
N LYS A 101 -10.41 7.86 1.03
CA LYS A 101 -11.34 6.75 1.19
C LYS A 101 -11.96 6.74 2.58
N ALA A 102 -11.16 6.98 3.63
CA ALA A 102 -11.64 7.12 5.00
C ALA A 102 -12.68 8.24 5.17
N ARG A 103 -12.50 9.37 4.47
CA ARG A 103 -13.45 10.49 4.50
C ARG A 103 -14.72 10.20 3.70
N ALA A 104 -14.60 9.44 2.61
CA ALA A 104 -15.74 9.09 1.75
C ALA A 104 -16.61 8.01 2.40
N GLU A 105 -15.99 7.02 3.04
CA GLU A 105 -16.65 5.94 3.76
C GLU A 105 -16.99 6.41 5.19
N LYS A 106 -18.12 7.11 5.34
CA LYS A 106 -18.63 7.65 6.64
C LYS A 106 -18.75 6.61 7.77
N ALA A 107 -18.75 5.33 7.43
CA ALA A 107 -18.55 4.22 8.35
C ALA A 107 -17.61 3.23 7.65
N CYS A 108 -16.32 3.40 7.88
CA CYS A 108 -15.33 2.51 7.33
C CYS A 108 -15.37 1.19 8.10
N THR A 109 -15.82 0.12 7.46
CA THR A 109 -15.46 -1.23 7.90
C THR A 109 -14.07 -1.50 7.34
N CYS A 110 -13.06 -0.75 7.80
CA CYS A 110 -11.70 -1.15 7.55
C CYS A 110 -11.55 -2.52 8.22
N GLU A 111 -11.42 -3.54 7.38
CA GLU A 111 -11.50 -4.91 7.83
C GLU A 111 -10.37 -5.19 8.83
N GLN A 112 -10.66 -5.93 9.90
CA GLN A 112 -9.65 -6.37 10.87
C GLN A 112 -8.45 -7.04 10.16
N ALA A 113 -8.71 -7.71 9.03
CA ALA A 113 -7.70 -8.29 8.15
C ALA A 113 -6.66 -7.27 7.66
N VAL A 114 -7.06 -6.03 7.33
CA VAL A 114 -6.13 -4.97 6.92
C VAL A 114 -5.24 -4.55 8.08
N HIS A 115 -5.81 -4.43 9.28
CA HIS A 115 -5.03 -4.12 10.48
C HIS A 115 -4.01 -5.22 10.78
N ASP A 116 -4.43 -6.48 10.73
CA ASP A 116 -3.55 -7.62 11.01
C ASP A 116 -2.45 -7.72 9.96
N HIS A 117 -2.78 -7.49 8.68
CA HIS A 117 -1.82 -7.46 7.58
C HIS A 117 -0.71 -6.41 7.79
N ILE A 118 -1.06 -5.16 8.13
CA ILE A 118 -0.07 -4.10 8.36
C ILE A 118 0.79 -4.44 9.59
N ARG A 119 0.18 -4.94 10.67
CA ARG A 119 0.91 -5.30 11.89
C ARG A 119 1.90 -6.44 11.64
N ASP A 120 1.49 -7.45 10.88
CA ASP A 120 2.35 -8.57 10.50
C ASP A 120 3.50 -8.09 9.61
N PHE A 121 3.23 -7.21 8.64
CA PHE A 121 4.28 -6.58 7.83
C PHE A 121 5.30 -5.85 8.72
N THR A 122 4.85 -4.95 9.58
CA THR A 122 5.73 -4.20 10.49
C THR A 122 6.53 -5.10 11.42
N ARG A 123 5.91 -6.16 11.96
CA ARG A 123 6.62 -7.13 12.81
C ARG A 123 7.71 -7.87 12.04
N ASN A 124 7.45 -8.23 10.77
CA ASN A 124 8.35 -9.05 9.98
C ASN A 124 9.48 -8.26 9.31
N THR A 125 9.27 -6.98 9.00
CA THR A 125 10.22 -6.18 8.22
C THR A 125 10.79 -4.97 8.97
N GLY A 126 10.15 -4.54 10.06
CA GLY A 126 10.43 -3.26 10.70
C GLY A 126 9.93 -2.03 9.92
N GLY A 127 9.38 -2.22 8.73
CA GLY A 127 8.79 -1.16 7.89
C GLY A 127 7.32 -0.90 8.20
N GLY A 128 6.67 -0.02 7.43
CA GLY A 128 5.23 0.21 7.51
C GLY A 128 4.82 1.08 8.69
N VAL A 129 5.76 1.61 9.48
CA VAL A 129 5.46 2.41 10.69
C VAL A 129 4.58 3.61 10.36
N ARG A 130 4.86 4.29 9.24
CA ARG A 130 4.05 5.43 8.78
C ARG A 130 2.65 5.00 8.36
N ILE A 131 2.53 3.85 7.69
CA ILE A 131 1.26 3.27 7.25
C ILE A 131 0.41 2.91 8.48
N VAL A 132 1.01 2.27 9.49
CA VAL A 132 0.37 1.98 10.79
C VAL A 132 -0.17 3.26 11.41
N GLN A 133 0.65 4.30 11.54
CA GLN A 133 0.23 5.57 12.16
C GLN A 133 -0.96 6.22 11.46
N ILE A 134 -0.96 6.22 10.12
CA ILE A 134 -2.06 6.77 9.31
C ILE A 134 -3.33 5.95 9.53
N MET A 135 -3.23 4.64 9.54
CA MET A 135 -4.39 3.77 9.73
C MET A 135 -4.94 3.88 11.16
N GLU A 136 -4.07 3.99 12.17
CA GLU A 136 -4.48 4.29 13.55
C GLU A 136 -5.15 5.64 13.72
N GLU A 137 -4.71 6.66 12.98
CA GLU A 137 -5.37 7.97 12.95
C GLU A 137 -6.77 7.85 12.35
N ILE A 138 -6.90 7.12 11.23
CA ILE A 138 -8.19 6.83 10.58
C ILE A 138 -9.13 6.11 11.56
N TRP A 139 -8.68 5.02 12.19
CA TRP A 139 -9.48 4.26 13.17
C TRP A 139 -9.88 5.06 14.42
N ARG A 140 -9.01 5.94 14.91
CA ARG A 140 -9.32 6.80 16.06
C ARG A 140 -10.41 7.82 15.75
N ASN A 141 -10.41 8.38 14.54
CA ASN A 141 -11.39 9.38 14.12
C ASN A 141 -12.78 8.77 13.94
N GLU A 142 -12.87 7.51 13.49
CA GLU A 142 -14.13 6.76 13.40
C GLU A 142 -14.79 6.55 14.77
N LYS A 143 -14.02 6.08 15.77
CA LYS A 143 -14.55 5.84 17.12
C LYS A 143 -15.15 7.11 17.74
N ARG A 144 -14.55 8.27 17.47
CA ARG A 144 -15.07 9.56 17.94
C ARG A 144 -16.37 9.95 17.25
N SER A 145 -16.45 9.75 15.94
CA SER A 145 -17.66 10.06 15.16
C SER A 145 -18.84 9.17 15.59
N PHE A 146 -18.61 7.88 15.86
CA PHE A 146 -19.67 6.98 16.33
C PHE A 146 -20.24 7.38 17.70
N ILE A 147 -19.39 7.80 18.65
CA ILE A 147 -19.81 8.21 19.99
C ILE A 147 -20.64 9.50 19.94
N SER A 148 -20.32 10.47 19.08
CA SER A 148 -21.08 11.71 18.98
C SER A 148 -22.48 11.49 18.39
N THR A 149 -22.61 10.70 17.31
CA THR A 149 -23.92 10.42 16.69
C THR A 149 -24.84 9.60 17.61
N THR A 150 -24.25 8.72 18.43
CA THR A 150 -25.02 7.93 19.40
C THR A 150 -25.51 8.77 20.58
N LYS A 151 -24.77 9.83 20.96
CA LYS A 151 -25.20 10.79 21.97
C LYS A 151 -26.33 11.68 21.47
N GLU A 152 -26.21 12.25 20.26
CA GLU A 152 -27.25 13.10 19.66
C GLU A 152 -28.58 12.36 19.52
N ARG A 153 -28.58 11.11 19.03
CA ARG A 153 -29.80 10.28 18.96
C ARG A 153 -30.43 9.97 20.31
N ARG A 154 -29.63 9.88 21.38
CA ARG A 154 -30.15 9.63 22.73
C ARG A 154 -30.80 10.86 23.36
N GLU A 155 -30.43 12.06 22.91
CA GLU A 155 -31.02 13.32 23.35
C GLU A 155 -32.32 13.62 22.59
N GLU A 156 -32.37 13.29 21.28
CA GLU A 156 -33.61 13.39 20.48
C GLU A 156 -34.74 12.49 20.99
N TRP A 157 -34.43 11.34 21.61
CA TRP A 157 -35.44 10.41 22.13
C TRP A 157 -35.93 10.77 23.55
N LYS A 158 -35.37 11.83 24.14
CA LYS A 158 -35.74 12.33 25.47
C LYS A 158 -36.50 13.66 25.43
N ALA A 159 -36.64 14.26 24.25
CA ALA A 159 -37.47 15.43 23.98
C ALA A 159 -38.84 15.00 23.43
#